data_AF-E3RRZ2-F1
#
_entry.id   AF-E3RRZ2-F1
#
_cell.length_a   1.000
_cell.length_b   1.000
_cell.length_c   1.000
_cell.angle_alpha   90.00
_cell.angle_beta   90.00
_cell.angle_gamma   90.00
#
_symmetry.space_group_name_H-M   'P 1'
#
loop_
_entity.id
_entity.type
_entity.pdbx_description
1 polymer ?
#
loop_
_entity_poly.entity_id
_entity_poly.type
_entity_poly.pdbx_seq_one_letter_code
_entity_poly.pdbx_strand_id
1 'polypeptide(L)'
;MDRATRDGAKCSQELHSGDEQDDEETFTIKREPLSAADPSSLCKYNTEDTSDGSNSETTECTVCALTSLTRTFPVLPSCSHPPSICCACLTQWLTTQILTLQPIPCPSTDCPTFLSHSDIHTHVPLPLFTRYDDLIIRSLLSSDPSFLYCLRPSCHSGQIHDSGTAGPIFRCAECGFRMCTAHEPVVTFHEDETCAASKERVWV
;
A
#
# COMPACT_ATOMS: atom_id res chain seq x y z
N MET A 1 25.44 16.78 -28.10
CA MET A 1 25.51 17.18 -29.52
C MET A 1 24.86 16.07 -30.33
N ASP A 2 23.63 16.35 -30.75
CA ASP A 2 22.79 15.74 -31.79
C ASP A 2 22.79 14.21 -32.01
N ARG A 3 21.60 13.58 -32.05
CA ARG A 3 20.68 13.61 -33.21
C ARG A 3 19.52 12.61 -33.05
N ALA A 4 18.30 13.08 -32.83
CA ALA A 4 17.06 12.40 -33.25
C ALA A 4 15.86 13.36 -33.21
N THR A 5 15.90 14.38 -34.06
CA THR A 5 14.69 15.00 -34.60
C THR A 5 14.09 14.01 -35.61
N ARG A 6 12.91 13.44 -35.32
CA ARG A 6 11.97 12.71 -36.21
C ARG A 6 10.88 12.11 -35.31
N ASP A 7 9.58 12.24 -35.50
CA ASP A 7 8.76 12.76 -36.59
C ASP A 7 7.44 13.25 -35.98
N GLY A 8 6.78 14.21 -36.63
CA GLY A 8 5.45 14.72 -36.30
C GLY A 8 4.35 13.70 -36.56
N ALA A 9 4.37 12.57 -35.86
CA ALA A 9 3.30 11.59 -35.88
C ALA A 9 2.16 12.04 -34.97
N LYS A 10 0.94 12.16 -35.52
CA LYS A 10 -0.27 12.26 -34.72
C LYS A 10 -0.39 10.99 -33.86
N CYS A 11 -0.79 11.15 -32.61
CA CYS A 11 -0.96 10.04 -31.65
C CYS A 11 -2.24 9.22 -31.91
N SER A 12 -2.63 9.08 -33.19
CA SER A 12 -3.93 8.58 -33.62
C SER A 12 -3.70 7.45 -34.62
N GLN A 13 -3.31 6.27 -34.14
CA GLN A 13 -3.45 5.04 -34.91
C GLN A 13 -4.05 3.96 -34.00
N GLU A 14 -5.38 3.84 -34.08
CA GLU A 14 -6.15 2.73 -33.51
C GLU A 14 -6.02 1.51 -34.44
N LEU A 15 -5.58 0.37 -33.90
CA LEU A 15 -5.80 -0.94 -34.52
C LEU A 15 -6.97 -1.60 -33.79
N HIS A 16 -8.12 -1.67 -34.46
CA HIS A 16 -9.31 -2.40 -34.02
C HIS A 16 -9.40 -3.73 -34.79
N SER A 17 -9.58 -4.85 -34.09
CA SER A 17 -10.74 -5.76 -34.18
C SER A 17 -10.42 -7.15 -33.62
N GLY A 18 -11.34 -7.68 -32.80
CA GLY A 18 -11.32 -9.02 -32.23
C GLY A 18 -12.12 -9.10 -30.94
N ASP A 19 -13.44 -9.26 -31.07
CA ASP A 19 -14.38 -9.54 -29.98
C ASP A 19 -14.13 -10.93 -29.39
N GLU A 20 -14.05 -11.05 -28.06
CA GLU A 20 -14.38 -12.26 -27.32
C GLU A 20 -14.93 -11.86 -25.94
N GLN A 21 -16.18 -12.27 -25.70
CA GLN A 21 -16.88 -12.19 -24.42
C GLN A 21 -16.28 -13.21 -23.47
N ASP A 22 -16.00 -12.80 -22.24
CA ASP A 22 -15.93 -13.69 -21.09
C ASP A 22 -16.46 -12.94 -19.85
N ASP A 23 -17.01 -13.74 -18.95
CA ASP A 23 -18.09 -13.43 -18.04
C ASP A 23 -17.57 -13.13 -16.63
N GLU A 24 -18.42 -12.51 -15.79
CA GLU A 24 -18.52 -12.62 -14.31
C GLU A 24 -17.23 -12.92 -13.49
N GLU A 25 -16.82 -12.12 -12.50
CA GLU A 25 -17.61 -11.84 -11.30
C GLU A 25 -17.11 -10.56 -10.60
N THR A 26 -18.05 -9.69 -10.23
CA THR A 26 -17.75 -8.53 -9.39
C THR A 26 -17.73 -8.95 -7.92
N PHE A 27 -16.53 -9.13 -7.35
CA PHE A 27 -16.36 -9.40 -5.92
C PHE A 27 -16.69 -8.15 -5.09
N THR A 28 -17.97 -7.99 -4.76
CA THR A 28 -18.44 -6.89 -3.91
C THR A 28 -18.20 -7.24 -2.45
N ILE A 29 -17.12 -6.70 -1.87
CA ILE A 29 -16.87 -6.78 -0.42
C ILE A 29 -17.87 -5.85 0.27
N LYS A 30 -18.91 -6.44 0.88
CA LYS A 30 -19.84 -5.72 1.75
C LYS A 30 -19.08 -5.24 3.00
N ARG A 31 -18.94 -3.92 3.13
CA ARG A 31 -18.38 -3.27 4.33
C ARG A 31 -19.50 -3.08 5.36
N GLU A 32 -19.43 -3.82 6.45
CA GLU A 32 -20.25 -3.55 7.64
C GLU A 32 -19.56 -2.51 8.56
N PRO A 33 -20.32 -1.70 9.31
CA PRO A 33 -19.77 -0.61 10.09
C PRO A 33 -19.01 -1.11 11.33
N LEU A 34 -17.87 -0.47 11.60
CA LEU A 34 -17.02 -0.70 12.76
C LEU A 34 -17.79 -0.48 14.07
N SER A 35 -18.04 -1.56 14.79
CA SER A 35 -18.22 -1.50 16.25
C SER A 35 -16.86 -1.28 16.90
N ALA A 36 -16.81 -0.44 17.93
CA ALA A 36 -15.63 -0.18 18.74
C ALA A 36 -15.20 -1.46 19.50
N ALA A 37 -14.38 -2.29 18.87
CA ALA A 37 -13.73 -3.41 19.54
C ALA A 37 -12.58 -2.89 20.41
N ASP A 38 -12.45 -3.47 21.60
CA ASP A 38 -11.35 -3.22 22.51
C ASP A 38 -10.01 -3.49 21.78
N PRO A 39 -9.08 -2.52 21.70
CA PRO A 39 -7.79 -2.70 21.01
C PRO A 39 -6.95 -3.85 21.58
N SER A 40 -7.21 -4.29 22.82
CA SER A 40 -6.57 -5.47 23.42
C SER A 40 -7.05 -6.81 22.85
N SER A 41 -8.24 -6.86 22.23
CA SER A 41 -8.82 -8.09 21.67
C SER A 41 -8.16 -8.53 20.35
N LEU A 42 -7.33 -7.67 19.76
CA LEU A 42 -6.68 -7.93 18.47
C LEU A 42 -5.39 -8.72 18.60
N CYS A 43 -4.73 -8.69 19.77
CA CYS A 43 -3.57 -9.52 19.98
C CYS A 43 -3.99 -10.92 20.41
N LYS A 44 -3.64 -11.91 19.58
CA LYS A 44 -3.78 -13.32 19.94
C LYS A 44 -2.78 -13.63 21.04
N TYR A 45 -3.25 -13.68 22.29
CA TYR A 45 -2.48 -14.26 23.39
C TYR A 45 -2.56 -15.78 23.27
N ASN A 46 -1.45 -16.48 23.55
CA ASN A 46 -1.45 -17.93 23.65
C ASN A 46 -2.34 -18.34 24.83
N THR A 47 -3.51 -18.89 24.53
CA THR A 47 -4.40 -19.56 25.48
C THR A 47 -4.10 -21.05 25.45
N GLU A 48 -2.97 -21.41 26.04
CA GLU A 48 -2.70 -22.81 26.39
C GLU A 48 -2.59 -22.90 27.92
N ASP A 49 -3.63 -23.54 28.45
CA ASP A 49 -3.78 -24.26 29.72
C ASP A 49 -4.03 -23.58 31.07
N THR A 50 -5.08 -24.11 31.71
CA THR A 50 -5.50 -23.97 33.10
C THR A 50 -4.77 -24.92 34.05
N SER A 51 -4.56 -24.44 35.28
CA SER A 51 -4.09 -25.11 36.52
C SER A 51 -2.62 -25.53 36.62
N ASP A 52 -1.82 -24.84 37.44
CA ASP A 52 -1.55 -25.16 38.86
C ASP A 52 -0.32 -24.37 39.39
N GLY A 53 -0.41 -23.83 40.62
CA GLY A 53 0.72 -23.47 41.50
C GLY A 53 1.98 -22.70 41.04
N SER A 54 2.01 -21.97 39.92
CA SER A 54 3.26 -21.41 39.37
C SER A 54 3.38 -19.89 39.54
N ASN A 55 4.55 -19.42 40.00
CA ASN A 55 4.96 -18.02 40.12
C ASN A 55 4.68 -17.27 38.80
N SER A 56 3.63 -16.45 38.76
CA SER A 56 3.23 -15.77 37.54
C SER A 56 4.24 -14.68 37.19
N GLU A 57 5.11 -14.93 36.21
CA GLU A 57 6.00 -13.90 35.69
C GLU A 57 5.17 -12.75 35.12
N THR A 58 5.33 -11.59 35.75
CA THR A 58 4.72 -10.34 35.32
C THR A 58 5.78 -9.40 34.79
N THR A 59 5.46 -8.68 33.72
CA THR A 59 6.31 -7.66 33.13
C THR A 59 5.57 -6.32 33.16
N GLU A 60 6.29 -5.25 33.42
CA GLU A 60 5.78 -3.88 33.33
C GLU A 60 5.97 -3.35 31.90
N CYS A 61 4.92 -2.73 31.35
CA CYS A 61 5.00 -2.10 30.04
C CYS A 61 5.79 -0.78 30.11
N THR A 62 6.79 -0.63 29.25
CA THR A 62 7.65 0.57 29.19
C THR A 62 6.94 1.84 28.71
N VAL A 63 5.75 1.72 28.10
CA VAL A 63 4.97 2.85 27.55
C VAL A 63 3.91 3.34 28.54
N CYS A 64 3.11 2.42 29.11
CA CYS A 64 2.01 2.78 30.01
C CYS A 64 2.25 2.48 31.49
N ALA A 65 3.40 1.89 31.85
CA ALA A 65 3.77 1.46 33.20
C ALA A 65 2.76 0.50 33.87
N LEU A 66 1.92 -0.18 33.08
CA LEU A 66 1.01 -1.21 33.60
C LEU A 66 1.71 -2.57 33.64
N THR A 67 1.59 -3.24 34.79
CA THR A 67 2.09 -4.61 34.97
C THR A 67 1.05 -5.61 34.47
N SER A 68 1.48 -6.59 33.68
CA SER A 68 0.63 -7.68 33.18
C SER A 68 1.44 -8.96 33.07
N LEU A 69 0.78 -10.08 32.80
CA LEU A 69 1.45 -11.36 32.63
C LEU A 69 2.39 -11.31 31.42
N THR A 70 3.64 -11.74 31.55
CA THR A 70 4.63 -11.68 30.46
C THR A 70 4.12 -12.34 29.17
N ARG A 71 3.34 -13.43 29.29
CA ARG A 71 2.73 -14.14 28.15
C ARG A 71 1.68 -13.35 27.36
N THR A 72 1.16 -12.25 27.91
CA THR A 72 0.20 -11.38 27.19
C THR A 72 0.90 -10.28 26.41
N PHE A 73 2.23 -10.15 26.52
CA PHE A 73 2.97 -9.20 25.70
C PHE A 73 3.16 -9.76 24.29
N PRO A 74 2.99 -8.93 23.24
CA PRO A 74 3.18 -9.34 21.86
C PRO A 74 4.64 -9.72 21.61
N VAL A 75 4.83 -10.89 21.01
CA VAL A 75 6.12 -11.30 20.47
C VAL A 75 6.19 -10.85 19.02
N LEU A 76 7.22 -10.10 18.69
CA LEU A 76 7.50 -9.64 17.33
C LEU A 76 8.62 -10.52 16.73
N PRO A 77 8.30 -11.50 15.88
CA PRO A 77 9.29 -12.37 15.22
C PRO A 77 10.47 -11.65 14.58
N SER A 78 10.28 -10.43 14.10
CA SER A 78 11.37 -9.64 13.50
C SER A 78 12.38 -9.13 14.52
N CYS A 79 12.07 -9.15 15.81
CA CYS A 79 12.91 -8.61 16.88
C CYS A 79 13.54 -9.73 17.72
N SER A 80 14.80 -9.57 18.11
CA SER A 80 15.52 -10.51 18.99
C SER A 80 15.52 -10.10 20.48
N HIS A 81 14.77 -9.05 20.84
CA HIS A 81 14.70 -8.55 22.21
C HIS A 81 13.45 -9.08 22.95
N PRO A 82 13.46 -9.13 24.29
CA PRO A 82 12.29 -9.53 25.05
C PRO A 82 11.11 -8.56 24.83
N PRO A 83 9.85 -9.03 24.93
CA PRO A 83 8.68 -8.15 24.87
C PRO A 83 8.65 -7.17 26.05
N SER A 84 8.54 -5.88 25.76
CA SER A 84 8.53 -4.81 26.76
C SER A 84 7.35 -3.84 26.64
N ILE A 85 6.58 -3.96 25.56
CA ILE A 85 5.43 -3.10 25.24
C ILE A 85 4.18 -3.96 25.18
N CYS A 86 3.13 -3.62 25.93
CA CYS A 86 1.90 -4.39 25.94
C CYS A 86 1.13 -4.25 24.60
N CYS A 87 0.21 -5.19 24.33
CA CYS A 87 -0.55 -5.20 23.09
C CYS A 87 -1.26 -3.86 22.79
N ALA A 88 -1.92 -3.28 23.80
CA ALA A 88 -2.69 -2.05 23.63
C ALA A 88 -1.78 -0.90 23.17
N CYS A 89 -0.60 -0.75 23.78
CA CYS A 89 0.36 0.27 23.39
C CYS A 89 0.96 0.01 22.00
N LEU A 90 1.26 -1.25 21.65
CA LEU A 90 1.75 -1.60 20.32
C LEU A 90 0.71 -1.29 19.23
N THR A 91 -0.54 -1.74 19.41
CA THR A 91 -1.64 -1.48 18.47
C THR A 91 -1.91 0.00 18.32
N GLN A 92 -1.89 0.77 19.42
CA GLN A 92 -2.05 2.21 19.36
C GLN A 92 -0.91 2.87 18.57
N TRP A 93 0.34 2.51 18.86
CA TRP A 93 1.48 3.04 18.14
C TRP A 93 1.41 2.69 16.63
N LEU A 94 1.12 1.43 16.28
CA LEU A 94 0.93 1.01 14.88
C LEU A 94 -0.17 1.84 14.21
N THR A 95 -1.31 2.03 14.87
CA THR A 95 -2.43 2.83 14.36
C THR A 95 -2.02 4.27 14.02
N THR A 96 -1.09 4.85 14.79
CA THR A 96 -0.60 6.21 14.52
C THR A 96 0.46 6.28 13.43
N GLN A 97 1.30 5.26 13.26
CA GLN A 97 2.48 5.32 12.38
C GLN A 97 2.27 4.67 11.01
N ILE A 98 1.36 3.71 10.89
CA ILE A 98 1.27 2.82 9.73
C ILE A 98 0.93 3.53 8.41
N LEU A 99 0.32 4.72 8.48
CA LEU A 99 -0.05 5.52 7.31
C LEU A 99 1.01 6.57 6.94
N THR A 100 2.00 6.80 7.81
CA THR A 100 2.98 7.88 7.66
C THR A 100 4.41 7.40 7.54
N LEU A 101 4.73 6.21 8.06
CA LEU A 101 6.07 5.63 8.05
C LEU A 101 6.10 4.35 7.23
N GLN A 102 7.00 4.31 6.26
CA GLN A 102 7.33 3.11 5.49
C GLN A 102 8.85 3.17 5.17
N PRO A 103 9.67 2.21 5.64
CA PRO A 103 9.34 1.08 6.53
C PRO A 103 9.03 1.50 7.98
N ILE A 104 8.34 0.62 8.74
CA ILE A 104 7.86 0.90 10.09
C ILE A 104 8.87 0.38 11.14
N PRO A 105 9.52 1.25 11.96
CA PRO A 105 10.55 0.84 12.91
C PRO A 105 9.96 0.18 14.16
N CYS A 106 10.67 -0.73 14.83
CA CYS A 106 10.23 -1.24 16.13
C CYS A 106 10.10 -0.08 17.16
N PRO A 107 9.02 -0.03 17.96
CA PRO A 107 8.84 1.04 18.95
C PRO A 107 9.76 0.94 20.17
N SER A 108 10.51 -0.15 20.33
CA SER A 108 11.50 -0.30 21.40
C SER A 108 12.71 0.61 21.17
N THR A 109 13.15 1.34 22.21
CA THR A 109 14.22 2.34 22.15
C THR A 109 15.55 1.83 21.59
N ASP A 110 15.89 0.58 21.86
CA ASP A 110 17.17 -0.03 21.50
C ASP A 110 17.04 -1.10 20.40
N CYS A 111 15.95 -1.04 19.61
CA CYS A 111 15.73 -1.96 18.49
C CYS A 111 15.78 -1.23 17.14
N PRO A 112 16.84 -1.42 16.34
CA PRO A 112 16.94 -0.81 15.02
C PRO A 112 16.15 -1.57 13.93
N THR A 113 15.39 -2.61 14.31
CA THR A 113 14.73 -3.49 13.33
C THR A 113 13.40 -2.90 12.87
N PHE A 114 13.08 -3.08 11.59
CA PHE A 114 11.76 -2.75 11.05
C PHE A 114 10.80 -3.93 11.23
N LEU A 115 9.53 -3.61 11.51
CA LEU A 115 8.48 -4.61 11.65
C LEU A 115 8.16 -5.22 10.29
N SER A 116 7.97 -6.55 10.27
CA SER A 116 7.55 -7.26 9.07
C SER A 116 6.07 -7.02 8.78
N HIS A 117 5.67 -7.31 7.54
CA HIS A 117 4.27 -7.30 7.12
C HIS A 117 3.40 -8.21 8.02
N SER A 118 3.93 -9.36 8.43
CA SER A 118 3.24 -10.28 9.35
C SER A 118 3.07 -9.70 10.75
N ASP A 119 4.10 -9.03 11.29
CA ASP A 119 4.02 -8.38 12.61
C ASP A 119 2.91 -7.33 12.64
N ILE A 120 2.76 -6.60 11.53
CA ILE A 120 1.75 -5.56 11.43
C ILE A 120 0.35 -6.20 11.29
N HIS A 121 0.21 -7.21 10.41
CA HIS A 121 -1.06 -7.90 10.17
C HIS A 121 -1.71 -8.45 11.44
N THR A 122 -0.92 -9.01 12.35
CA THR A 122 -1.42 -9.64 13.58
C THR A 122 -1.82 -8.63 14.66
N HIS A 123 -1.45 -7.36 14.53
CA HIS A 123 -1.58 -6.36 15.60
C HIS A 123 -2.43 -5.14 15.25
N VAL A 124 -2.96 -5.07 14.03
CA VAL A 124 -3.91 -4.02 13.62
C VAL A 124 -5.24 -4.60 13.11
N PRO A 125 -6.34 -3.84 13.19
CA PRO A 125 -7.60 -4.22 12.55
C PRO A 125 -7.44 -4.40 11.03
N LEU A 126 -8.16 -5.36 10.46
CA LEU A 126 -8.13 -5.65 9.02
C LEU A 126 -8.32 -4.40 8.13
N PRO A 127 -9.27 -3.48 8.39
CA PRO A 127 -9.44 -2.29 7.54
C PRO A 127 -8.21 -1.37 7.52
N LEU A 128 -7.47 -1.29 8.64
CA LEU A 128 -6.24 -0.50 8.72
C LEU A 128 -5.10 -1.22 7.99
N PHE A 129 -5.01 -2.54 8.17
CA PHE A 129 -4.05 -3.38 7.47
C PHE A 129 -4.21 -3.31 5.95
N THR A 130 -5.43 -3.37 5.42
CA THR A 130 -5.68 -3.22 3.98
C THR A 130 -5.14 -1.90 3.45
N ARG A 131 -5.28 -0.79 4.20
CA ARG A 131 -4.72 0.51 3.79
C ARG A 131 -3.21 0.52 3.81
N TYR A 132 -2.60 -0.16 4.78
CA TYR A 132 -1.16 -0.34 4.84
C TYR A 132 -0.64 -1.15 3.65
N ASP A 133 -1.29 -2.26 3.33
CA ASP A 133 -0.92 -3.15 2.23
C ASP A 133 -0.99 -2.40 0.89
N ASP A 134 -2.08 -1.67 0.67
CA ASP A 134 -2.24 -0.76 -0.47
C ASP A 134 -1.07 0.24 -0.57
N LEU A 135 -0.65 0.86 0.54
CA LEU A 135 0.44 1.84 0.53
C LEU A 135 1.79 1.19 0.20
N ILE A 136 2.06 0.01 0.73
CA ILE A 136 3.29 -0.75 0.43
C ILE A 136 3.32 -1.16 -1.03
N ILE A 137 2.23 -1.73 -1.55
CA ILE A 137 2.10 -2.10 -2.97
C ILE A 137 2.31 -0.87 -3.85
N ARG A 138 1.63 0.24 -3.52
CA ARG A 138 1.79 1.50 -4.26
C ARG A 138 3.23 2.00 -4.23
N SER A 139 3.89 1.97 -3.07
CA SER A 139 5.29 2.38 -2.94
C SER A 139 6.23 1.50 -3.76
N LEU A 140 6.02 0.18 -3.74
CA LEU A 140 6.81 -0.77 -4.51
C LEU A 140 6.63 -0.54 -6.02
N LEU A 141 5.39 -0.43 -6.48
CA LEU A 141 5.07 -0.23 -7.89
C LEU A 141 5.54 1.14 -8.40
N SER A 142 5.44 2.18 -7.58
CA SER A 142 5.92 3.54 -7.95
C SER A 142 7.44 3.62 -8.14
N SER A 143 8.20 2.61 -7.69
CA SER A 143 9.64 2.52 -7.95
C SER A 143 9.97 2.01 -9.37
N ASP A 144 9.00 1.38 -10.05
CA ASP A 144 9.14 0.96 -11.44
C ASP A 144 8.76 2.12 -12.37
N PRO A 145 9.67 2.65 -13.21
CA PRO A 145 9.36 3.74 -14.14
C PRO A 145 8.32 3.36 -15.20
N SER A 146 8.08 2.06 -15.40
CA SER A 146 7.08 1.54 -16.33
C SER A 146 5.68 1.54 -15.70
N PHE A 147 5.57 1.68 -14.37
CA PHE A 147 4.29 1.70 -13.69
C PHE A 147 3.67 3.10 -13.70
N LEU A 148 2.43 3.19 -14.18
CA LEU A 148 1.71 4.45 -14.27
C LEU A 148 0.34 4.36 -13.59
N TYR A 149 0.03 5.35 -12.75
CA TYR A 149 -1.31 5.54 -12.21
C TYR A 149 -2.23 6.21 -13.22
N CYS A 150 -3.49 5.81 -13.21
CA CYS A 150 -4.52 6.51 -13.95
C CYS A 150 -4.71 7.94 -13.40
N LEU A 151 -4.57 8.96 -14.26
CA LEU A 151 -4.75 10.36 -13.88
C LEU A 151 -6.23 10.77 -13.71
N ARG A 152 -7.18 9.87 -13.96
CA ARG A 152 -8.61 10.16 -13.75
C ARG A 152 -8.87 10.26 -12.24
N PRO A 153 -9.40 11.39 -11.72
CA PRO A 153 -9.57 11.58 -10.28
C PRO A 153 -10.43 10.54 -9.55
N SER A 154 -11.36 9.89 -10.27
CA SER A 154 -12.22 8.83 -9.73
C SER A 154 -11.62 7.41 -9.86
N CYS A 155 -10.42 7.26 -10.42
CA CYS A 155 -9.76 5.98 -10.66
C CYS A 155 -8.47 5.91 -9.84
N HIS A 156 -8.28 4.79 -9.14
CA HIS A 156 -7.07 4.52 -8.34
C HIS A 156 -6.24 3.37 -8.90
N SER A 157 -6.61 2.87 -10.09
CA SER A 157 -5.89 1.82 -10.79
C SER A 157 -4.54 2.33 -11.28
N GLY A 158 -3.55 1.44 -11.27
CA GLY A 158 -2.31 1.62 -12.02
C GLY A 158 -1.94 0.31 -12.70
N GLN A 159 -1.07 0.40 -13.70
CA GLN A 159 -0.60 -0.76 -14.45
C GLN A 159 0.78 -0.46 -15.01
N ILE A 160 1.50 -1.53 -15.35
CA ILE A 160 2.75 -1.44 -16.09
C ILE A 160 2.43 -1.12 -17.55
N HIS A 161 3.12 -0.13 -18.11
CA HIS A 161 3.01 0.31 -19.49
C HIS A 161 4.39 0.42 -20.11
N ASP A 162 4.77 -0.59 -20.88
CA ASP A 162 5.98 -0.56 -21.69
C ASP A 162 5.74 0.30 -22.94
N SER A 163 6.18 1.57 -22.87
CA SER A 163 6.05 2.51 -23.99
C SER A 163 6.84 2.09 -25.23
N GLY A 164 7.81 1.16 -25.10
CA GLY A 164 8.58 0.64 -26.23
C GLY A 164 7.75 -0.26 -27.14
N THR A 165 6.90 -1.11 -26.55
CA THR A 165 6.04 -2.06 -27.29
C THR A 165 4.61 -1.55 -27.49
N ALA A 166 4.02 -0.91 -26.48
CA ALA A 166 2.64 -0.42 -26.52
C ALA A 166 2.49 1.00 -27.10
N GLY A 167 3.61 1.69 -27.36
CA GLY A 167 3.62 3.07 -27.81
C GLY A 167 3.24 4.08 -26.72
N PRO A 168 3.04 5.36 -27.08
CA PRO A 168 2.90 6.45 -26.12
C PRO A 168 1.49 6.60 -25.52
N ILE A 169 0.56 5.71 -25.87
CA ILE A 169 -0.84 5.79 -25.45
C ILE A 169 -1.06 4.77 -24.34
N PHE A 170 -1.11 5.28 -23.12
CA PHE A 170 -1.59 4.49 -21.99
C PHE A 170 -3.12 4.44 -22.03
N ARG A 171 -3.69 3.25 -21.84
CA ARG A 171 -5.13 3.06 -21.64
C ARG A 171 -5.36 2.30 -20.33
N CYS A 172 -6.04 2.94 -19.39
CA CYS A 172 -6.37 2.32 -18.10
C CYS A 172 -7.24 1.09 -18.32
N ALA A 173 -6.81 -0.07 -17.81
CA ALA A 173 -7.54 -1.32 -17.90
C ALA A 173 -8.90 -1.25 -17.17
N GLU A 174 -8.97 -0.54 -16.04
CA GLU A 174 -10.18 -0.42 -15.22
C GLU A 174 -11.25 0.49 -15.84
N CYS A 175 -10.88 1.70 -16.25
CA CYS A 175 -11.85 2.74 -16.64
C CYS A 175 -11.73 3.21 -18.09
N GLY A 176 -10.77 2.69 -18.85
CA GLY A 176 -10.51 3.06 -20.24
C GLY A 176 -9.92 4.46 -20.44
N PHE A 177 -9.61 5.20 -19.37
CA PHE A 177 -9.03 6.54 -19.48
C PHE A 177 -7.68 6.51 -20.19
N ARG A 178 -7.48 7.46 -21.11
CA ARG A 178 -6.29 7.55 -21.95
C ARG A 178 -5.34 8.63 -21.45
N MET A 179 -4.04 8.32 -21.44
CA MET A 179 -2.97 9.24 -21.08
C MET A 179 -1.87 9.19 -22.15
N CYS A 180 -1.15 10.30 -22.33
CA CYS A 180 -0.01 10.35 -23.22
C CYS A 180 1.29 10.27 -22.42
N THR A 181 2.03 9.17 -22.61
CA THR A 181 3.29 8.87 -21.90
C THR A 181 4.53 9.43 -22.61
N ALA A 182 4.35 10.11 -23.76
CA ALA A 182 5.43 10.82 -24.45
C ALA A 182 5.87 12.12 -23.75
N HIS A 183 5.19 12.48 -22.65
CA HIS A 183 5.47 13.67 -21.85
C HIS A 183 5.93 13.27 -20.45
N GLU A 184 6.76 14.14 -19.87
CA GLU A 184 7.17 14.06 -18.48
C GLU A 184 6.91 15.44 -17.84
N PRO A 185 5.97 15.56 -16.86
CA PRO A 185 5.10 14.51 -16.35
C PRO A 185 4.09 13.99 -17.39
N VAL A 186 3.62 12.76 -17.21
CA VAL A 186 2.56 12.16 -18.03
C VAL A 186 1.30 13.04 -17.96
N VAL A 187 0.63 13.22 -19.09
CA VAL A 187 -0.57 14.08 -19.21
C VAL A 187 -1.78 13.31 -19.74
N THR A 188 -2.95 13.92 -19.63
CA THR A 188 -4.16 13.41 -20.28
C THR A 188 -3.96 13.31 -21.79
N PHE A 189 -4.48 12.24 -22.41
CA PHE A 189 -4.34 12.04 -23.84
C PHE A 189 -5.02 13.17 -24.64
N HIS A 190 -4.38 13.59 -25.72
CA HIS A 190 -4.82 14.67 -26.60
C HIS A 190 -4.94 14.15 -28.04
N GLU A 191 -6.16 14.07 -28.56
CA GLU A 191 -6.46 13.48 -29.87
C GLU A 191 -6.13 14.42 -31.05
N ASP A 192 -6.32 15.72 -30.85
CA ASP A 192 -6.29 16.71 -31.94
C ASP A 192 -5.01 17.55 -32.00
N GLU A 193 -4.07 17.31 -31.08
CA GLU A 193 -2.81 18.07 -31.00
C GLU A 193 -1.61 17.12 -31.02
N THR A 194 -0.51 17.57 -31.63
CA THR A 194 0.75 16.85 -31.55
C THR A 194 1.32 16.99 -30.14
N CYS A 195 2.14 16.03 -29.70
CA CYS A 195 2.82 16.14 -28.41
C CYS A 195 3.67 17.42 -28.29
N ALA A 196 4.15 17.98 -29.40
CA ALA A 196 4.86 19.26 -29.39
C ALA A 196 3.94 20.45 -29.02
N ALA A 197 2.73 20.50 -29.58
CA ALA A 197 1.78 21.59 -29.33
C ALA A 197 1.21 21.56 -27.89
N SER A 198 1.02 20.38 -27.31
CA SER A 198 0.47 20.26 -25.95
C SER A 198 1.44 20.70 -24.84
N LYS A 199 2.77 20.69 -25.06
CA LYS A 199 3.78 21.03 -24.03
C LYS A 199 3.72 22.49 -23.56
N GLU A 200 3.21 23.40 -24.39
CA GLU A 200 3.17 24.85 -24.12
C GLU A 200 2.07 25.28 -23.14
N ARG A 201 1.13 24.40 -22.77
CA ARG A 201 -0.03 24.73 -21.93
C ARG A 201 0.06 24.26 -20.48
N VAL A 202 1.07 23.46 -20.13
CA VAL A 202 1.19 22.81 -18.81
C VAL A 202 2.12 23.59 -17.86
N TRP A 203 2.75 24.68 -18.32
CA TRP A 203 3.68 25.52 -17.54
C TRP A 203 3.19 26.97 -17.40
N VAL A 204 1.99 27.18 -16.85
CA VAL A 204 1.53 28.50 -16.38
C VAL A 204 1.08 28.43 -14.93
#